data_AF-A0A0A9B3T5-F1
#
_entry.id   AF-A0A0A9B3T5-F1
#
_cell.length_a   1.000
_cell.length_b   1.000
_cell.length_c   1.000
_cell.angle_alpha   90.00
_cell.angle_beta   90.00
_cell.angle_gamma   90.00
#
_symmetry.space_group_name_H-M   'P 1'
#
loop_
_entity.id
_entity.type
_entity.pdbx_description
1 polymer ?
#
loop_
_entity_poly.entity_id
_entity_poly.type
_entity_poly.pdbx_seq_one_letter_code
_entity_poly.pdbx_strand_id
1 'polypeptide(L)'
;MIDIIVDGEVNDEYMKTLETLSKKIKFIEADPMVKSSKALKDVQPEVERLRQKAVSKIFEFVIQKFYTLRKPKTNIQILQQSVLLKYKCTIIFLKEHAKEIYAEVRAAYIDTMNKVLSAHFRAYIQALEKLQLDIATSTDLLGVETRSTGFLFSIGKEPLKSRSSVFALGERINILKEIDQPALIPHIAEAKSQKYPYEVLFRSLQKLLMDTATSEYLFSDDFFGEESIFHDIFAGFSFYFVSSVSFLIYLSLVQKSCWEVSSINQYLSAGM
;
A
#
# COMPACT_ATOMS: atom_id res chain seq x y z
N MET A 1 -36.03 -9.01 16.55
CA MET A 1 -35.51 -9.13 15.16
C MET A 1 -35.77 -7.86 14.38
N ILE A 2 -37.03 -7.45 14.20
CA ILE A 2 -37.37 -6.24 13.42
C ILE A 2 -36.73 -4.99 14.04
N ASP A 3 -36.93 -4.75 15.34
CA ASP A 3 -36.38 -3.58 16.03
C ASP A 3 -34.84 -3.50 15.96
N ILE A 4 -34.17 -4.64 16.03
CA ILE A 4 -32.69 -4.72 15.92
C ILE A 4 -32.24 -4.31 14.51
N ILE A 5 -32.91 -4.79 13.47
CA ILE A 5 -32.54 -4.45 12.09
C ILE A 5 -32.87 -2.99 11.78
N VAL A 6 -34.05 -2.53 12.18
CA VAL A 6 -34.53 -1.18 11.85
C VAL A 6 -33.78 -0.12 12.66
N ASP A 7 -33.71 -0.28 13.99
CA ASP A 7 -33.25 0.77 14.91
C ASP A 7 -31.92 0.42 15.61
N GLY A 8 -31.56 -0.86 15.75
CA GLY A 8 -30.36 -1.29 16.47
C GLY A 8 -29.03 -0.93 15.80
N GLU A 9 -27.95 -0.77 16.57
CA GLU A 9 -26.60 -0.52 16.02
C GLU A 9 -25.99 -1.77 15.36
N VAL A 10 -25.07 -1.59 14.41
CA VAL A 10 -24.36 -2.70 13.74
C VAL A 10 -23.27 -3.27 14.66
N ASN A 11 -23.68 -4.16 15.55
CA ASN A 11 -22.86 -4.88 16.53
C ASN A 11 -22.99 -6.41 16.38
N ASP A 12 -22.41 -7.18 17.29
CA ASP A 12 -22.46 -8.66 17.23
C ASP A 12 -23.89 -9.23 17.30
N GLU A 13 -24.81 -8.55 17.99
CA GLU A 13 -26.22 -8.95 18.05
C GLU A 13 -26.94 -8.70 16.72
N TYR A 14 -26.64 -7.57 16.08
CA TYR A 14 -27.12 -7.27 14.72
C TYR A 14 -26.63 -8.33 13.73
N MET A 15 -25.37 -8.75 13.82
CA MET A 15 -24.79 -9.79 12.94
C MET A 15 -25.54 -11.12 13.06
N LYS A 16 -25.81 -11.59 14.29
CA LYS A 16 -26.60 -12.81 14.52
C LYS A 16 -28.03 -12.70 13.98
N THR A 17 -28.62 -11.51 14.13
CA THR A 17 -29.96 -11.21 13.62
C THR A 17 -29.99 -11.20 12.09
N LEU A 18 -28.94 -10.67 11.47
CA LEU A 18 -28.77 -10.62 10.02
C LEU A 18 -28.61 -12.02 9.42
N GLU A 19 -27.86 -12.91 10.06
CA GLU A 19 -27.75 -14.32 9.65
C GLU A 19 -29.11 -15.03 9.71
N THR A 20 -29.90 -14.74 10.74
CA THR A 20 -31.25 -15.29 10.89
C THR A 20 -32.16 -14.79 9.76
N LEU A 21 -32.07 -13.50 9.40
CA LEU A 21 -32.78 -12.96 8.24
C LEU A 21 -32.34 -13.63 6.94
N SER A 22 -31.04 -13.77 6.70
CA SER A 22 -30.49 -14.47 5.51
C SER A 22 -31.06 -15.88 5.37
N LYS A 23 -31.05 -16.67 6.46
CA LYS A 23 -31.61 -18.02 6.48
C LYS A 23 -33.11 -18.03 6.15
N LYS A 24 -33.87 -17.07 6.68
CA LYS A 24 -35.32 -16.94 6.39
C LYS A 24 -35.59 -16.59 4.93
N ILE A 25 -34.82 -15.66 4.34
CA ILE A 25 -34.94 -15.30 2.92
C ILE A 25 -34.64 -16.51 2.05
N LYS A 26 -33.51 -17.19 2.29
CA LYS A 26 -33.13 -18.41 1.55
C LYS A 26 -34.17 -19.52 1.67
N PHE A 27 -34.76 -19.71 2.84
CA PHE A 27 -35.80 -20.71 3.05
C PHE A 27 -37.06 -20.44 2.20
N ILE A 28 -37.49 -19.17 2.14
CA ILE A 28 -38.61 -18.74 1.28
C ILE A 28 -38.28 -18.99 -0.20
N GLU A 29 -37.04 -18.78 -0.61
CA GLU A 29 -36.61 -18.99 -1.99
C GLU A 29 -36.41 -20.47 -2.36
N ALA A 30 -36.04 -21.32 -1.40
CA ALA A 30 -35.70 -22.71 -1.65
C ALA A 30 -36.92 -23.65 -1.64
N ASP A 31 -37.92 -23.41 -0.79
CA ASP A 31 -39.03 -24.34 -0.58
C ASP A 31 -40.25 -24.04 -1.49
N PRO A 32 -40.57 -24.91 -2.48
CA PRO A 32 -41.71 -24.72 -3.37
C PRO A 32 -43.07 -24.78 -2.66
N MET A 33 -43.18 -25.54 -1.56
CA MET A 33 -44.42 -25.60 -0.77
C MET A 33 -44.67 -24.29 -0.03
N VAL A 34 -43.61 -23.64 0.47
CA VAL A 34 -43.72 -22.30 1.08
C VAL A 34 -44.14 -21.27 0.03
N LYS A 35 -43.57 -21.34 -1.19
CA LYS A 35 -43.94 -20.45 -2.30
C LYS A 35 -45.39 -20.56 -2.74
N SER A 36 -46.01 -21.74 -2.59
CA SER A 36 -47.41 -21.96 -2.96
C SER A 36 -48.40 -21.60 -1.83
N SER A 37 -47.90 -21.29 -0.63
CA SER A 37 -48.73 -20.92 0.51
C SER A 37 -49.36 -19.53 0.36
N LYS A 38 -50.65 -19.41 0.71
CA LYS A 38 -51.36 -18.12 0.74
C LYS A 38 -50.78 -17.17 1.79
N ALA A 39 -50.31 -17.70 2.93
CA ALA A 39 -49.73 -16.91 4.01
C ALA A 39 -48.40 -16.24 3.62
N LEU A 40 -47.68 -16.80 2.64
CA LEU A 40 -46.46 -16.17 2.14
C LEU A 40 -46.75 -14.83 1.46
N LYS A 41 -47.90 -14.69 0.78
CA LYS A 41 -48.25 -13.45 0.08
C LYS A 41 -48.32 -12.24 1.01
N ASP A 42 -48.71 -12.46 2.27
CA ASP A 42 -48.81 -11.40 3.27
C ASP A 42 -47.46 -11.11 3.93
N VAL A 43 -46.59 -12.12 4.09
CA VAL A 43 -45.31 -12.02 4.79
C VAL A 43 -44.16 -11.58 3.87
N GLN A 44 -44.20 -11.96 2.59
CA GLN A 44 -43.18 -11.63 1.60
C GLN A 44 -42.86 -10.13 1.48
N PRO A 45 -43.85 -9.21 1.38
CA PRO A 45 -43.54 -7.78 1.31
C PRO A 45 -42.85 -7.25 2.57
N GLU A 46 -43.19 -7.77 3.76
CA GLU A 46 -42.56 -7.35 5.02
C GLU A 46 -41.12 -7.85 5.13
N VAL A 47 -40.85 -9.08 4.70
CA VAL A 47 -39.47 -9.64 4.64
C VAL A 47 -38.63 -8.85 3.65
N GLU A 48 -39.20 -8.49 2.50
CA GLU A 48 -38.53 -7.69 1.47
C GLU A 48 -38.23 -6.27 1.98
N ARG A 49 -39.19 -5.64 2.67
CA ARG A 49 -38.96 -4.33 3.32
C ARG A 49 -37.85 -4.40 4.37
N LEU A 50 -37.81 -5.47 5.14
CA LEU A 50 -36.77 -5.71 6.14
C LEU A 50 -35.39 -5.94 5.49
N ARG A 51 -35.34 -6.68 4.37
CA ARG A 51 -34.13 -6.86 3.55
C ARG A 51 -33.60 -5.51 3.08
N GLN A 52 -34.45 -4.69 2.44
CA GLN A 52 -34.05 -3.37 1.94
C GLN A 52 -33.51 -2.47 3.06
N LYS A 53 -34.19 -2.44 4.21
CA LYS A 53 -33.73 -1.66 5.36
C LYS A 53 -32.37 -2.13 5.88
N ALA A 54 -32.16 -3.45 5.98
CA ALA A 54 -30.89 -4.03 6.38
C ALA A 54 -29.77 -3.68 5.39
N VAL A 55 -30.05 -3.77 4.09
CA VAL A 55 -29.11 -3.45 3.00
C VAL A 55 -28.66 -1.99 3.08
N SER A 56 -29.59 -1.03 3.17
CA SER A 56 -29.24 0.39 3.28
C SER A 56 -28.38 0.68 4.50
N LYS A 57 -28.72 0.09 5.65
CA LYS A 57 -27.99 0.28 6.90
C LYS A 57 -26.58 -0.30 6.86
N ILE A 58 -26.43 -1.51 6.31
CA ILE A 58 -25.13 -2.15 6.13
C ILE A 58 -24.27 -1.34 5.15
N PHE A 59 -24.85 -0.88 4.05
CA PHE A 59 -24.14 -0.07 3.07
C PHE A 59 -23.55 1.18 3.73
N GLU A 60 -24.39 1.99 4.41
CA GLU A 60 -23.93 3.19 5.12
C GLU A 60 -22.82 2.86 6.13
N PHE A 61 -23.00 1.81 6.92
CA PHE A 61 -22.02 1.38 7.92
C PHE A 61 -20.68 1.00 7.30
N VAL A 62 -20.67 0.15 6.27
CA VAL A 62 -19.44 -0.34 5.63
C VAL A 62 -18.70 0.80 4.92
N ILE A 63 -19.43 1.65 4.21
CA ILE A 63 -18.87 2.82 3.54
C ILE A 63 -18.23 3.77 4.56
N GLN A 64 -18.88 4.01 5.70
CA GLN A 64 -18.28 4.78 6.80
C GLN A 64 -16.96 4.15 7.29
N LYS A 65 -16.90 2.82 7.44
CA LYS A 65 -15.64 2.13 7.80
C LYS A 65 -14.57 2.32 6.72
N PHE A 66 -14.90 2.26 5.44
CA PHE A 66 -13.92 2.53 4.38
C PHE A 66 -13.40 3.97 4.43
N TYR A 67 -14.24 4.96 4.73
CA TYR A 67 -13.76 6.33 4.94
C TYR A 67 -12.76 6.45 6.09
N THR A 68 -12.86 5.62 7.13
CA THR A 68 -11.88 5.65 8.23
C THR A 68 -10.47 5.21 7.78
N LEU A 69 -10.35 4.37 6.74
CA LEU A 69 -9.06 3.97 6.17
C LEU A 69 -8.31 5.15 5.53
N ARG A 70 -9.03 6.20 5.11
CA ARG A 70 -8.45 7.39 4.48
C ARG A 70 -7.80 8.35 5.49
N LYS A 71 -8.02 8.16 6.79
CA LYS A 71 -7.50 9.07 7.82
C LYS A 71 -5.98 8.94 7.92
N PRO A 72 -5.24 10.06 8.06
CA PRO A 72 -3.79 10.02 8.19
C PRO A 72 -3.37 9.29 9.47
N LYS A 73 -2.17 8.69 9.46
CA LYS A 73 -1.60 7.90 10.58
C LYS A 73 -2.41 6.65 10.97
N THR A 74 -3.40 6.26 10.18
CA THR A 74 -4.14 5.01 10.39
C THR A 74 -3.26 3.83 10.03
N ASN A 75 -3.15 2.85 10.93
CA ASN A 75 -2.58 1.56 10.59
C ASN A 75 -3.65 0.74 9.87
N ILE A 76 -3.58 0.74 8.53
CA ILE A 76 -4.57 0.11 7.65
C ILE A 76 -4.71 -1.38 7.97
N GLN A 77 -3.59 -2.08 8.12
CA GLN A 77 -3.56 -3.51 8.41
C GLN A 77 -4.28 -3.83 9.74
N ILE A 78 -4.02 -3.04 10.79
CA ILE A 78 -4.73 -3.21 12.08
C ILE A 78 -6.23 -2.99 11.90
N LEU A 79 -6.65 -1.95 11.16
CA LEU A 79 -8.08 -1.65 11.00
C LEU A 79 -8.80 -2.72 10.18
N GLN A 80 -8.18 -3.19 9.10
CA GLN A 80 -8.66 -4.31 8.29
C GLN A 80 -8.85 -5.57 9.15
N GLN A 81 -7.81 -5.98 9.87
CA GLN A 81 -7.79 -7.23 10.63
C GLN A 81 -8.65 -7.17 11.91
N SER A 82 -8.60 -6.06 12.65
CA SER A 82 -9.21 -5.96 13.98
C SER A 82 -10.63 -5.39 13.96
N VAL A 83 -11.03 -4.71 12.88
CA VAL A 83 -12.34 -4.05 12.78
C VAL A 83 -13.13 -4.58 11.59
N LEU A 84 -12.62 -4.48 10.36
CA LEU A 84 -13.41 -4.84 9.18
C LEU A 84 -13.74 -6.33 9.12
N LEU A 85 -12.77 -7.21 9.38
CA LEU A 85 -13.00 -8.67 9.33
C LEU A 85 -14.12 -9.15 10.26
N LYS A 86 -14.35 -8.48 11.40
CA LYS A 86 -15.47 -8.81 12.31
C LYS A 86 -16.83 -8.69 11.64
N TYR A 87 -16.93 -7.83 10.64
CA TYR A 87 -18.16 -7.56 9.90
C TYR A 87 -18.24 -8.34 8.58
N LYS A 88 -17.41 -9.38 8.37
CA LYS A 88 -17.44 -10.21 7.15
C LYS A 88 -18.85 -10.71 6.79
N CYS A 89 -19.67 -11.11 7.78
CA CYS A 89 -21.02 -11.60 7.46
C CYS A 89 -21.92 -10.53 6.82
N THR A 90 -21.65 -9.22 7.01
CA THR A 90 -22.41 -8.17 6.31
C THR A 90 -22.12 -8.17 4.83
N ILE A 91 -20.86 -8.42 4.44
CA ILE A 91 -20.45 -8.51 3.04
C ILE A 91 -21.05 -9.74 2.37
N ILE A 92 -21.03 -10.89 3.07
CA ILE A 92 -21.68 -12.11 2.59
C ILE A 92 -23.19 -11.86 2.40
N PHE A 93 -23.85 -11.19 3.34
CA PHE A 93 -25.25 -10.84 3.22
C PHE A 93 -25.54 -9.98 1.99
N LEU A 94 -24.75 -8.92 1.74
CA LEU A 94 -24.91 -8.09 0.54
C LEU A 94 -24.68 -8.90 -0.74
N LYS A 95 -23.67 -9.77 -0.78
CA LYS A 95 -23.37 -10.60 -1.96
C LYS A 95 -24.51 -11.56 -2.31
N GLU A 96 -25.17 -12.12 -1.31
CA GLU A 96 -26.28 -13.04 -1.47
C GLU A 96 -27.59 -12.33 -1.80
N HIS A 97 -27.89 -11.25 -1.05
CA HIS A 97 -29.21 -10.64 -1.02
C HIS A 97 -29.27 -9.26 -1.68
N ALA A 98 -28.18 -8.67 -2.16
CA ALA A 98 -28.17 -7.33 -2.77
C ALA A 98 -26.96 -7.13 -3.69
N LYS A 99 -26.87 -7.91 -4.77
CA LYS A 99 -25.71 -7.94 -5.68
C LYS A 99 -25.30 -6.59 -6.24
N GLU A 100 -26.26 -5.72 -6.56
CA GLU A 100 -26.00 -4.36 -7.06
C GLU A 100 -25.29 -3.51 -5.99
N ILE A 101 -25.83 -3.50 -4.77
CA ILE A 101 -25.23 -2.78 -3.63
C ILE A 101 -23.87 -3.38 -3.25
N TYR A 102 -23.72 -4.70 -3.33
CA TYR A 102 -22.43 -5.36 -3.16
C TYR A 102 -21.39 -4.86 -4.19
N ALA A 103 -21.77 -4.71 -5.45
CA ALA A 103 -20.89 -4.20 -6.49
C ALA A 103 -20.46 -2.74 -6.20
N GLU A 104 -21.36 -1.91 -5.68
CA GLU A 104 -21.03 -0.55 -5.23
C GLU A 104 -20.05 -0.56 -4.05
N VAL A 105 -20.28 -1.40 -3.03
CA VAL A 105 -19.36 -1.56 -1.89
C VAL A 105 -17.98 -2.03 -2.36
N ARG A 106 -17.93 -3.01 -3.26
CA ARG A 106 -16.69 -3.51 -3.87
C ARG A 106 -15.94 -2.38 -4.58
N ALA A 107 -16.62 -1.62 -5.45
CA ALA A 107 -16.02 -0.50 -6.17
C ALA A 107 -15.51 0.60 -5.21
N ALA A 108 -16.28 0.92 -4.17
CA ALA A 108 -15.90 1.91 -3.16
C ALA A 108 -14.66 1.50 -2.37
N TYR A 109 -14.52 0.21 -2.04
CA TYR A 109 -13.33 -0.33 -1.39
C TYR A 109 -12.10 -0.23 -2.29
N ILE A 110 -12.22 -0.68 -3.55
CA ILE A 110 -11.14 -0.65 -4.54
C ILE A 110 -10.63 0.79 -4.74
N ASP A 111 -11.52 1.75 -4.97
CA ASP A 111 -11.16 3.16 -5.12
C ASP A 111 -10.47 3.72 -3.86
N THR A 112 -10.98 3.37 -2.68
CA THR A 112 -10.41 3.81 -1.42
C THR A 112 -8.99 3.28 -1.23
N MET A 113 -8.79 1.97 -1.39
CA MET A 113 -7.48 1.34 -1.19
C MET A 113 -6.49 1.77 -2.24
N ASN A 114 -6.89 1.87 -3.51
CA ASN A 114 -6.03 2.39 -4.55
C ASN A 114 -5.48 3.78 -4.20
N LYS A 115 -6.34 4.71 -3.76
CA LYS A 115 -5.95 6.08 -3.37
C LYS A 115 -5.07 6.09 -2.13
N VAL A 116 -5.44 5.33 -1.10
CA VAL A 116 -4.71 5.27 0.18
C VAL A 116 -3.31 4.70 -0.03
N LEU A 117 -3.18 3.57 -0.72
CA LEU A 117 -1.89 2.93 -1.00
C LEU A 117 -1.03 3.82 -1.91
N SER A 118 -1.62 4.41 -2.96
CA SER A 118 -0.89 5.34 -3.83
C SER A 118 -0.33 6.54 -3.08
N ALA A 119 -1.11 7.13 -2.18
CA ALA A 119 -0.67 8.24 -1.34
C ALA A 119 0.44 7.81 -0.36
N HIS A 120 0.27 6.64 0.27
CA HIS A 120 1.23 6.09 1.21
C HIS A 120 2.60 5.84 0.55
N PHE A 121 2.64 5.13 -0.57
CA PHE A 121 3.89 4.84 -1.27
C PHE A 121 4.53 6.09 -1.87
N ARG A 122 3.74 7.05 -2.38
CA ARG A 122 4.28 8.34 -2.84
C ARG A 122 5.00 9.08 -1.72
N ALA A 123 4.37 9.20 -0.55
CA ALA A 123 4.98 9.86 0.60
C ALA A 123 6.22 9.10 1.10
N TYR A 124 6.18 7.76 1.09
CA TYR A 124 7.30 6.93 1.48
C TYR A 124 8.50 7.08 0.54
N ILE A 125 8.29 7.06 -0.78
CA ILE A 125 9.35 7.28 -1.78
C ILE A 125 10.00 8.65 -1.59
N GLN A 126 9.20 9.71 -1.47
CA GLN A 126 9.72 11.07 -1.22
C GLN A 126 10.53 11.17 0.08
N ALA A 127 10.16 10.41 1.10
CA ALA A 127 10.92 10.35 2.34
C ALA A 127 12.24 9.56 2.18
N LEU A 128 12.25 8.48 1.39
CA LEU A 128 13.47 7.72 1.08
C LEU A 128 14.47 8.53 0.26
N GLU A 129 14.01 9.33 -0.71
CA GLU A 129 14.86 10.21 -1.53
C GLU A 129 15.71 11.15 -0.66
N LYS A 130 15.13 11.70 0.42
CA LYS A 130 15.85 12.55 1.38
C LYS A 130 16.95 11.80 2.14
N LEU A 131 16.84 10.49 2.27
CA LEU A 131 17.81 9.64 2.97
C LEU A 131 18.92 9.12 2.05
N GLN A 132 18.86 9.42 0.75
CA GLN A 132 19.87 8.97 -0.19
C GLN A 132 21.23 9.61 0.11
N LEU A 133 22.27 8.76 0.12
CA LEU A 133 23.67 9.19 0.08
C LEU A 133 23.96 9.82 -1.27
N ASP A 134 24.53 11.03 -1.26
CA ASP A 134 25.07 11.64 -2.47
C ASP A 134 26.31 10.86 -2.91
N ILE A 135 26.19 10.21 -4.07
CA ILE A 135 27.24 9.35 -4.63
C ILE A 135 28.37 10.18 -5.25
N ALA A 136 28.06 11.38 -5.77
CA ALA A 136 29.05 12.31 -6.31
C ALA A 136 28.62 13.75 -6.06
N THR A 137 29.54 14.56 -5.55
CA THR A 137 29.40 16.01 -5.40
C THR A 137 30.23 16.70 -6.49
N SER A 138 29.92 17.94 -6.90
CA SER A 138 30.70 18.69 -7.91
C SER A 138 32.18 18.90 -7.53
N THR A 139 32.53 18.65 -6.27
CA THR A 139 33.89 18.66 -5.71
C THR A 139 34.63 17.32 -5.85
N ASP A 140 33.97 16.23 -6.27
CA ASP A 140 34.62 14.95 -6.63
C ASP A 140 35.24 15.05 -8.02
N LEU A 141 36.24 15.92 -8.15
CA LEU A 141 37.13 15.95 -9.32
C LEU A 141 38.00 14.70 -9.30
N LEU A 142 37.87 13.83 -10.31
CA LEU A 142 38.92 12.86 -10.61
C LEU A 142 40.05 13.61 -11.30
N GLY A 143 41.16 13.75 -10.59
CA GLY A 143 42.35 14.45 -11.08
C GLY A 143 42.90 15.52 -10.14
N VAL A 144 42.91 15.30 -8.82
CA VAL A 144 43.92 15.97 -8.00
C VAL A 144 45.24 15.27 -8.29
N GLU A 145 46.03 15.81 -9.23
CA GLU A 145 47.44 15.51 -9.26
C GLU A 145 47.99 15.81 -7.87
N THR A 146 48.51 14.78 -7.19
CA THR A 146 49.33 14.97 -6.00
C THR A 146 50.68 15.50 -6.44
N ARG A 147 50.71 16.72 -7.00
CA ARG A 147 51.95 17.50 -7.01
C ARG A 147 52.15 17.99 -5.60
N SER A 148 53.09 17.35 -4.92
CA SER A 148 53.76 17.85 -3.74
C SER A 148 54.38 19.22 -4.03
N THR A 149 53.59 20.28 -3.89
CA THR A 149 54.09 21.65 -3.78
C THR A 149 53.35 22.31 -2.63
N GLY A 150 54.11 22.62 -1.58
CA GLY A 150 53.61 23.09 -0.31
C GLY A 150 52.73 24.33 -0.41
N PHE A 151 51.63 24.30 0.32
CA PHE A 151 50.95 25.50 0.81
C PHE A 151 50.60 25.24 2.28
N LEU A 152 51.26 25.98 3.16
CA LEU A 152 50.90 26.12 4.56
C LEU A 152 49.55 26.84 4.62
N PHE A 153 48.68 26.44 5.56
CA PHE A 153 47.31 26.94 5.83
C PHE A 153 46.14 26.31 5.06
N SER A 154 45.87 25.03 5.31
CA SER A 154 44.50 24.48 5.22
C SER A 154 44.15 23.82 6.55
N ILE A 155 43.33 24.52 7.32
CA ILE A 155 42.70 24.03 8.56
C ILE A 155 41.87 22.79 8.22
N GLY A 156 42.05 21.76 9.04
CA GLY A 156 41.59 20.40 8.83
C GLY A 156 40.14 20.26 8.38
N LYS A 157 39.96 19.68 7.20
CA LYS A 157 38.90 18.69 6.99
C LYS A 157 39.61 17.36 6.79
N GLU A 158 39.42 16.46 7.74
CA GLU A 158 39.89 15.08 7.62
C GLU A 158 39.43 14.51 6.26
N PRO A 159 40.32 13.85 5.50
CA PRO A 159 39.88 13.09 4.35
C PRO A 159 39.01 11.95 4.88
N LEU A 160 37.70 12.02 4.61
CA LEU A 160 36.73 10.98 4.92
C LEU A 160 37.24 9.65 4.32
N LYS A 161 37.87 8.82 5.16
CA LYS A 161 38.47 7.52 4.82
C LYS A 161 37.48 6.48 4.27
N SER A 162 36.24 6.85 3.95
CA SER A 162 35.17 5.95 3.53
C SER A 162 34.49 6.34 2.21
N ARG A 163 35.14 7.10 1.32
CA ARG A 163 34.69 7.14 -0.07
C ARG A 163 35.40 6.04 -0.85
N SER A 164 34.92 4.80 -0.69
CA SER A 164 35.19 3.78 -1.72
C SER A 164 34.76 4.39 -3.05
N SER A 165 35.54 4.20 -4.12
CA SER A 165 35.18 4.77 -5.42
C SER A 165 33.70 4.50 -5.73
N VAL A 166 33.03 5.41 -6.43
CA VAL A 166 31.60 5.31 -6.75
C VAL A 166 31.19 3.93 -7.30
N PHE A 167 32.14 3.24 -7.93
CA PHE A 167 32.02 1.93 -8.55
C PHE A 167 32.58 0.75 -7.71
N ALA A 168 33.20 1.02 -6.56
CA ALA A 168 33.62 -0.03 -5.65
C ALA A 168 32.39 -0.73 -5.07
N LEU A 169 32.29 -2.03 -5.35
CA LEU A 169 31.22 -2.88 -4.83
C LEU A 169 31.27 -3.00 -3.31
N GLY A 170 32.47 -3.00 -2.71
CA GLY A 170 32.66 -3.01 -1.25
C GLY A 170 31.74 -4.00 -0.53
N GLU A 171 31.09 -3.53 0.53
CA GLU A 171 30.15 -4.33 1.34
C GLU A 171 28.71 -4.34 0.79
N ARG A 172 28.45 -3.82 -0.43
CA ARG A 172 27.08 -3.74 -0.99
C ARG A 172 26.45 -5.11 -1.19
N ILE A 173 27.26 -6.16 -1.35
CA ILE A 173 26.78 -7.54 -1.44
C ILE A 173 26.06 -8.00 -0.16
N ASN A 174 26.35 -7.40 1.00
CA ASN A 174 25.68 -7.75 2.25
C ASN A 174 24.21 -7.36 2.26
N ILE A 175 23.77 -6.42 1.42
CA ILE A 175 22.36 -6.05 1.28
C ILE A 175 21.53 -7.25 0.79
N LEU A 176 22.13 -8.16 0.02
CA LEU A 176 21.49 -9.40 -0.40
C LEU A 176 21.27 -10.38 0.77
N LYS A 177 22.06 -10.26 1.84
CA LYS A 177 21.86 -11.05 3.07
C LYS A 177 20.76 -10.45 3.96
N GLU A 178 20.35 -9.22 3.68
CA GLU A 178 19.37 -8.46 4.46
C GLU A 178 18.01 -8.38 3.76
N ILE A 179 17.75 -9.17 2.71
CA ILE A 179 16.50 -9.11 1.91
C ILE A 179 15.24 -9.20 2.78
N ASP A 180 15.27 -9.94 3.88
CA ASP A 180 14.10 -10.16 4.75
C ASP A 180 13.94 -9.15 5.91
N GLN A 181 14.90 -8.25 6.12
CA GLN A 181 14.83 -7.24 7.18
C GLN A 181 13.56 -6.36 7.07
N PRO A 182 13.12 -5.67 8.12
CA PRO A 182 12.04 -4.70 7.98
C PRO A 182 12.39 -3.58 6.98
N ALA A 183 11.37 -2.98 6.38
CA ALA A 183 11.56 -1.75 5.59
C ALA A 183 12.06 -0.61 6.49
N LEU A 184 12.89 0.28 5.94
CA LEU A 184 13.34 1.47 6.65
C LEU A 184 12.15 2.31 7.12
N ILE A 185 12.30 2.91 8.30
CA ILE A 185 11.33 3.85 8.86
C ILE A 185 11.89 5.27 8.65
N PRO A 186 11.39 6.05 7.67
CA PRO A 186 12.10 7.23 7.20
C PRO A 186 12.29 8.31 8.27
N HIS A 187 11.27 8.55 9.09
CA HIS A 187 11.35 9.55 10.16
C HIS A 187 12.37 9.20 11.25
N ILE A 188 12.59 7.90 11.53
CA ILE A 188 13.61 7.45 12.49
C ILE A 188 15.02 7.63 11.90
N ALA A 189 15.18 7.28 10.62
CA ALA A 189 16.43 7.45 9.90
C ALA A 189 16.82 8.93 9.76
N GLU A 190 15.86 9.80 9.46
CA GLU A 190 16.04 11.24 9.35
C GLU A 190 16.46 11.85 10.70
N ALA A 191 15.81 11.46 11.80
CA ALA A 191 16.20 11.89 13.15
C ALA A 191 17.63 11.49 13.54
N LYS A 192 18.12 10.36 13.01
CA LYS A 192 19.51 9.90 13.20
C LYS A 192 20.51 10.54 12.23
N SER A 193 20.04 11.41 11.32
CA SER A 193 20.86 11.99 10.23
C SER A 193 21.61 10.94 9.41
N GLN A 194 21.03 9.75 9.30
CA GLN A 194 21.65 8.62 8.62
C GLN A 194 21.28 8.65 7.13
N LYS A 195 22.29 8.50 6.29
CA LYS A 195 22.14 8.41 4.84
C LYS A 195 22.42 6.98 4.39
N TYR A 196 21.72 6.52 3.36
CA TYR A 196 21.81 5.14 2.86
C TYR A 196 22.18 5.07 1.38
N PRO A 197 22.89 4.01 0.96
CA PRO A 197 23.11 3.76 -0.45
C PRO A 197 21.78 3.37 -1.12
N TYR A 198 21.69 3.59 -2.42
CA TYR A 198 20.46 3.40 -3.19
C TYR A 198 19.88 1.99 -3.03
N GLU A 199 20.74 0.98 -2.99
CA GLU A 199 20.38 -0.43 -2.89
C GLU A 199 19.58 -0.73 -1.61
N VAL A 200 19.89 -0.06 -0.49
CA VAL A 200 19.15 -0.20 0.78
C VAL A 200 17.76 0.47 0.69
N LEU A 201 17.68 1.64 0.04
CA LEU A 201 16.41 2.34 -0.17
C LEU A 201 15.49 1.53 -1.08
N PHE A 202 16.02 1.03 -2.19
CA PHE A 202 15.31 0.17 -3.14
C PHE A 202 14.79 -1.10 -2.45
N ARG A 203 15.66 -1.80 -1.73
CA ARG A 203 15.31 -2.99 -0.96
C ARG A 203 14.20 -2.70 0.07
N SER A 204 14.26 -1.56 0.76
CA SER A 204 13.23 -1.15 1.72
C SER A 204 11.89 -0.83 1.06
N LEU A 205 11.90 -0.21 -0.13
CA LEU A 205 10.69 0.03 -0.92
C LEU A 205 10.05 -1.28 -1.37
N GLN A 206 10.84 -2.22 -1.90
CA GLN A 206 10.35 -3.52 -2.34
C GLN A 206 9.79 -4.33 -1.18
N LYS A 207 10.48 -4.34 -0.03
CA LYS A 207 9.99 -5.05 1.17
C LYS A 207 8.65 -4.49 1.64
N LEU A 208 8.52 -3.16 1.75
CA LEU A 208 7.26 -2.54 2.14
C LEU A 208 6.14 -2.85 1.13
N LEU A 209 6.44 -2.82 -0.18
CA LEU A 209 5.48 -3.18 -1.21
C LEU A 209 4.99 -4.62 -1.05
N MET A 210 5.92 -5.57 -0.91
CA MET A 210 5.60 -6.99 -0.76
C MET A 210 4.75 -7.23 0.48
N ASP A 211 5.16 -6.72 1.63
CA ASP A 211 4.41 -6.90 2.89
C ASP A 211 3.00 -6.30 2.79
N THR A 212 2.88 -5.12 2.16
CA THR A 212 1.58 -4.47 1.94
C THR A 212 0.70 -5.27 0.99
N ALA A 213 1.24 -5.69 -0.16
CA ALA A 213 0.52 -6.46 -1.16
C ALA A 213 0.07 -7.82 -0.61
N THR A 214 0.93 -8.53 0.12
CA THR A 214 0.57 -9.79 0.80
C THR A 214 -0.55 -9.56 1.81
N SER A 215 -0.46 -8.52 2.64
CA SER A 215 -1.52 -8.23 3.62
C SER A 215 -2.86 -7.87 2.97
N GLU A 216 -2.84 -7.13 1.85
CA GLU A 216 -4.04 -6.74 1.11
C GLU A 216 -4.68 -7.93 0.37
N TYR A 217 -3.86 -8.80 -0.21
CA TYR A 217 -4.34 -10.03 -0.85
C TYR A 217 -5.07 -10.92 0.16
N LEU A 218 -4.42 -11.20 1.30
CA LEU A 218 -5.01 -12.00 2.37
C LEU A 218 -6.31 -11.37 2.89
N PHE A 219 -6.33 -10.06 3.11
CA PHE A 219 -7.54 -9.37 3.54
C PHE A 219 -8.66 -9.44 2.48
N SER A 220 -8.33 -9.25 1.19
CA SER A 220 -9.31 -9.28 0.11
C SER A 220 -9.96 -10.66 -0.04
N ASP A 221 -9.15 -11.71 0.02
CA ASP A 221 -9.62 -13.10 0.03
C ASP A 221 -10.48 -13.38 1.28
N ASP A 222 -10.00 -13.00 2.46
CA ASP A 222 -10.73 -13.25 3.70
C ASP A 222 -12.05 -12.46 3.79
N PHE A 223 -12.07 -11.18 3.41
CA PHE A 223 -13.23 -10.30 3.63
C PHE A 223 -14.27 -10.40 2.52
N PHE A 224 -13.85 -10.51 1.26
CA PHE A 224 -14.74 -10.55 0.10
C PHE A 224 -14.83 -11.93 -0.57
N GLY A 225 -13.79 -12.78 -0.41
CA GLY A 225 -13.68 -14.06 -1.11
C GLY A 225 -13.50 -13.89 -2.62
N GLU A 226 -12.81 -12.83 -3.04
CA GLU A 226 -12.59 -12.49 -4.46
C GLU A 226 -11.16 -11.96 -4.69
N GLU A 227 -10.34 -12.73 -5.40
CA GLU A 227 -8.97 -12.34 -5.77
C GLU A 227 -8.93 -11.14 -6.72
N SER A 228 -9.98 -10.94 -7.53
CA SER A 228 -10.06 -9.84 -8.49
C SER A 228 -9.96 -8.46 -7.84
N ILE A 229 -10.42 -8.32 -6.59
CA ILE A 229 -10.37 -7.05 -5.85
C ILE A 229 -8.92 -6.61 -5.65
N PHE A 230 -8.04 -7.54 -5.30
CA PHE A 230 -6.61 -7.25 -5.16
C PHE A 230 -6.03 -6.73 -6.48
N HIS A 231 -6.32 -7.41 -7.59
CA HIS A 231 -5.83 -7.00 -8.90
C HIS A 231 -6.34 -5.61 -9.30
N ASP A 232 -7.63 -5.33 -9.06
CA ASP A 232 -8.24 -4.03 -9.38
C ASP A 232 -7.64 -2.89 -8.53
N ILE A 233 -7.33 -3.15 -7.26
CA ILE A 233 -6.65 -2.17 -6.37
C ILE A 233 -5.26 -1.83 -6.94
N PHE A 234 -4.49 -2.83 -7.34
CA PHE A 234 -3.12 -2.65 -7.79
C PHE A 234 -2.98 -2.28 -9.28
N ALA A 235 -4.03 -2.45 -10.09
CA ALA A 235 -4.02 -2.07 -11.50
C ALA A 235 -3.71 -0.57 -11.69
N GLY A 236 -4.35 0.30 -10.91
CA GLY A 236 -4.07 1.75 -10.92
C GLY A 236 -2.73 2.12 -10.26
N PHE A 237 -2.26 1.29 -9.31
CA PHE A 237 -0.98 1.48 -8.61
C PHE A 237 0.22 1.21 -9.51
N SER A 238 0.13 0.19 -10.37
CA SER A 238 1.23 -0.28 -11.23
C SER A 238 1.79 0.82 -12.13
N PHE A 239 0.95 1.69 -12.70
CA PHE A 239 1.44 2.76 -13.58
C PHE A 239 2.35 3.76 -12.85
N TYR A 240 1.94 4.19 -11.66
CA TYR A 240 2.72 5.14 -10.84
C TYR A 240 3.96 4.48 -10.24
N PHE A 241 3.83 3.28 -9.70
CA PHE A 241 4.95 2.57 -9.08
C PHE A 241 6.05 2.26 -10.11
N VAL A 242 5.68 1.77 -11.29
CA VAL A 242 6.64 1.51 -12.37
C VAL A 242 7.29 2.82 -12.84
N SER A 243 6.54 3.92 -12.94
CA SER A 243 7.11 5.22 -13.32
C SER A 243 8.08 5.76 -12.26
N SER A 244 7.74 5.67 -10.97
CA SER A 244 8.60 6.14 -9.88
C SER A 244 9.84 5.26 -9.68
N VAL A 245 9.70 3.94 -9.77
CA VAL A 245 10.86 3.02 -9.73
C VAL A 245 11.74 3.19 -10.97
N SER A 246 11.15 3.36 -12.16
CA SER A 246 11.90 3.67 -13.38
C SER A 246 12.60 5.01 -13.29
N PHE A 247 11.99 6.03 -12.69
CA PHE A 247 12.62 7.33 -12.45
C PHE A 247 13.80 7.22 -11.47
N LEU A 248 13.66 6.46 -10.39
CA LEU A 248 14.74 6.22 -9.44
C LEU A 248 15.90 5.42 -10.06
N ILE A 249 15.60 4.40 -10.87
CA ILE A 249 16.59 3.66 -11.65
C ILE A 249 17.25 4.60 -12.68
N TYR A 250 16.46 5.39 -13.40
CA TYR A 250 16.94 6.36 -14.38
C TYR A 250 17.81 7.43 -13.73
N LEU A 251 17.48 7.93 -12.54
CA LEU A 251 18.32 8.88 -11.81
C LEU A 251 19.68 8.23 -11.48
N SER A 252 19.69 6.98 -11.01
CA SER A 252 20.95 6.24 -10.77
C SER A 252 21.76 6.00 -12.05
N LEU A 253 21.08 5.82 -13.20
CA LEU A 253 21.70 5.58 -14.51
C LEU A 253 22.15 6.88 -15.19
N VAL A 254 21.41 7.98 -15.05
CA VAL A 254 21.78 9.30 -15.57
C VAL A 254 22.94 9.86 -14.78
N GLN A 255 22.98 9.64 -13.47
CA GLN A 255 24.17 9.96 -12.67
C GLN A 255 25.40 9.15 -13.12
N LYS A 256 25.20 7.95 -13.69
CA LYS A 256 26.23 7.18 -14.41
C LYS A 256 26.58 7.77 -15.79
N SER A 257 25.59 8.13 -16.62
CA SER A 257 25.80 8.59 -17.99
C SER A 257 26.38 10.01 -18.08
N CYS A 258 25.94 10.95 -17.24
CA CYS A 258 26.56 12.28 -17.14
C CYS A 258 28.03 12.20 -16.70
N TRP A 259 28.39 11.12 -16.00
CA TRP A 259 29.75 10.80 -15.58
C TRP A 259 30.62 10.22 -16.71
N GLU A 260 30.08 9.29 -17.51
CA GLU A 260 30.78 8.71 -18.67
C GLU A 260 31.07 9.77 -19.74
N VAL A 261 30.11 10.66 -20.02
CA VAL A 261 30.31 11.77 -20.98
C VAL A 261 31.35 12.77 -20.48
N SER A 262 31.36 13.10 -19.18
CA SER A 262 32.40 13.96 -18.59
C SER A 262 33.78 13.30 -18.63
N SER A 263 33.85 11.99 -18.36
CA SER A 263 35.11 11.23 -18.39
C SER A 263 35.69 11.16 -19.81
N ILE A 264 34.86 10.87 -20.82
CA ILE A 264 35.27 10.80 -22.23
C ILE A 264 35.79 12.16 -22.73
N ASN A 265 35.11 13.25 -22.37
CA ASN A 265 35.57 14.60 -22.73
C ASN A 265 36.89 14.97 -22.07
N GLN A 266 37.13 14.51 -20.83
CA GLN A 266 38.38 14.74 -20.10
C GLN A 266 39.57 13.98 -20.72
N TYR A 267 39.35 12.76 -21.24
CA TYR A 267 40.35 12.00 -22.00
C TYR A 267 40.65 12.59 -23.38
N LEU A 268 39.65 13.16 -24.07
CA LEU A 268 39.85 13.84 -25.35
C LEU A 268 40.62 15.17 -25.18
N SER A 269 40.41 15.89 -24.08
CA SER A 269 41.14 17.13 -23.78
C SER A 269 42.58 16.93 -23.26
N ALA A 270 42.93 15.72 -22.80
CA ALA A 270 44.28 15.37 -22.35
C ALA A 270 45.15 14.74 -23.47
N GLY A 271 44.57 14.50 -24.64
CA GLY A 271 45.22 13.93 -25.83
C GLY A 271 45.49 14.94 -26.96
N MET A 272 45.36 16.24 -26.72
CA MET A 272 45.81 17.33 -27.61
C MET A 272 46.88 18.17 -26.93
#